data_AF-U7NSU3-F1
#
_entry.id   AF-U7NSU3-F1
#
_cell.length_a   1.000
_cell.length_b   1.000
_cell.length_c   1.000
_cell.angle_alpha   90.00
_cell.angle_beta   90.00
_cell.angle_gamma   90.00
#
_symmetry.space_group_name_H-M   'P 1'
#
loop_
_entity.id
_entity.type
_entity.pdbx_description
1 polymer ?
#
loop_
_entity_poly.entity_id
_entity_poly.type
_entity_poly.pdbx_seq_one_letter_code
_entity_poly.pdbx_strand_id
1 'polypeptide(L)'
;MKPLNSVLALGALALVIAGGFHYWPESSKPAAMQAPNGSTPSRATATPTTEPTQSGDQRVVELAVKYLELYGDTITEPATQARLYNERRNLLTRYPDAGDELFQSAVTTAFPELADSIFALMAKLDLYNRWLDNHELRLQGLPDMERYAELWQQREAIFGPLASQIWAEEQNPVEAKSHQFQQTLARLDQANQMPLTELAHQLQTTADELYGADLARQLAGSGATGHALFSMDSVQQQLASLPADKRQQTINALRRQIGYSEETVRQLAEEDQRREEKWQKGRAYMAERRALENRLNGDQLEAALTDLRQEHFGFSAPTIEREEDEGFFRFERERRYGLN
;
A
#
# COMPACT_ATOMS: atom_id res chain seq x y z
N MET A 1 -7.46 -31.95 -16.14
CA MET A 1 -7.21 -31.31 -14.82
C MET A 1 -7.01 -29.82 -15.06
N LYS A 2 -7.44 -28.93 -14.15
CA LYS A 2 -7.44 -27.47 -14.38
C LYS A 2 -6.00 -26.91 -14.40
N PRO A 3 -5.66 -25.94 -15.27
CA PRO A 3 -4.43 -25.17 -15.12
C PRO A 3 -4.52 -24.23 -13.90
N LEU A 4 -3.39 -23.98 -13.25
CA LEU A 4 -3.25 -22.94 -12.23
C LEU A 4 -3.25 -21.57 -12.92
N ASN A 5 -3.99 -20.60 -12.39
CA ASN A 5 -3.83 -19.20 -12.77
C ASN A 5 -2.53 -18.67 -12.16
N SER A 6 -1.57 -18.29 -13.01
CA SER A 6 -0.38 -17.56 -12.61
C SER A 6 -0.76 -16.14 -12.18
N VAL A 7 -0.84 -15.90 -10.88
CA VAL A 7 -0.94 -14.53 -10.33
C VAL A 7 0.41 -13.85 -10.55
N LEU A 8 0.49 -13.01 -11.59
CA LEU A 8 1.65 -12.16 -11.82
C LEU A 8 1.69 -11.05 -10.76
N ALA A 9 2.76 -11.04 -9.98
CA ALA A 9 2.97 -10.05 -8.94
C ALA A 9 3.14 -8.64 -9.54
N LEU A 10 2.26 -7.71 -9.14
CA LEU A 10 2.42 -6.27 -9.35
C LEU A 10 3.48 -5.71 -8.38
N GLY A 11 4.72 -6.17 -8.54
CA GLY A 11 5.88 -5.73 -7.77
C GLY A 11 6.56 -4.50 -8.39
N ALA A 12 5.89 -3.34 -8.41
CA ALA A 12 6.52 -2.04 -8.71
C ALA A 12 5.66 -0.82 -8.35
N LEU A 13 5.13 -0.74 -7.12
CA LEU A 13 4.82 0.56 -6.51
C LEU A 13 5.63 0.70 -5.22
N ALA A 14 6.94 0.94 -5.38
CA ALA A 14 7.87 1.14 -4.28
C ALA A 14 7.73 2.55 -3.66
N LEU A 15 6.56 2.84 -3.09
CA LEU A 15 6.53 3.65 -1.88
C LEU A 15 7.00 2.73 -0.75
N VAL A 16 8.22 2.95 -0.28
CA VAL A 16 8.78 2.19 0.84
C VAL A 16 8.07 2.63 2.12
N ILE A 17 6.99 1.92 2.46
CA ILE A 17 6.45 1.84 3.81
C ILE A 17 6.40 0.36 4.15
N ALA A 18 7.18 -0.05 5.15
CA ALA A 18 7.30 -1.45 5.53
C ALA A 18 6.16 -1.83 6.49
N GLY A 19 5.34 -2.81 6.11
CA GLY A 19 4.26 -3.35 6.95
C GLY A 19 3.56 -4.51 6.24
N GLY A 20 3.74 -5.73 6.75
CA GLY A 20 3.22 -6.93 6.11
C GLY A 20 1.73 -7.15 6.33
N PHE A 21 1.03 -7.58 5.28
CA PHE A 21 -0.36 -8.00 5.31
C PHE A 21 -0.58 -9.24 6.18
N HIS A 22 -1.57 -9.22 7.08
CA HIS A 22 -2.35 -10.40 7.46
C HIS A 22 -3.80 -10.00 7.76
N TYR A 23 -4.74 -10.89 7.43
CA TYR A 23 -6.17 -10.61 7.28
C TYR A 23 -6.99 -11.50 8.21
N TRP A 24 -7.83 -10.95 9.10
CA TRP A 24 -8.94 -11.64 9.78
C TRP A 24 -9.96 -10.61 10.32
N PRO A 25 -11.26 -10.94 10.53
CA PRO A 25 -12.35 -9.96 10.39
C PRO A 25 -12.98 -9.43 11.69
N GLU A 26 -13.90 -8.49 11.49
CA GLU A 26 -14.62 -7.64 12.45
C GLU A 26 -15.38 -8.36 13.59
N SER A 27 -15.43 -7.69 14.75
CA SER A 27 -16.42 -7.97 15.81
C SER A 27 -17.02 -6.70 16.44
N SER A 28 -18.25 -6.38 16.01
CA SER A 28 -19.37 -5.79 16.79
C SER A 28 -19.12 -4.67 17.83
N LYS A 29 -19.72 -3.49 17.54
CA LYS A 29 -20.00 -2.40 18.51
C LYS A 29 -20.96 -2.82 19.63
N PRO A 30 -20.83 -2.30 20.86
CA PRO A 30 -21.93 -2.20 21.83
C PRO A 30 -22.63 -0.82 21.78
N ALA A 31 -23.88 -0.79 22.28
CA ALA A 31 -24.79 0.35 22.19
C ALA A 31 -24.65 1.37 23.34
N ALA A 32 -25.06 2.61 23.08
CA ALA A 32 -25.17 3.66 24.10
C ALA A 32 -26.38 3.44 25.02
N MET A 33 -26.22 3.72 26.32
CA MET A 33 -27.32 3.87 27.27
C MET A 33 -27.19 5.20 28.03
N GLN A 34 -28.33 5.85 28.26
CA GLN A 34 -28.43 7.22 28.75
C GLN A 34 -28.47 7.28 30.29
N ALA A 35 -27.97 8.38 30.84
CA ALA A 35 -28.13 8.74 32.25
C ALA A 35 -29.54 9.32 32.54
N PRO A 36 -29.93 9.37 33.82
CA PRO A 36 -30.66 10.54 34.31
C PRO A 36 -30.07 11.17 35.59
N ASN A 37 -30.34 12.47 35.74
CA ASN A 37 -29.88 13.34 36.83
C ASN A 37 -30.57 13.07 38.19
N GLY A 38 -29.94 13.49 39.29
CA GLY A 38 -30.52 13.41 40.65
C GLY A 38 -29.81 14.26 41.72
N SER A 39 -30.09 15.57 41.70
CA SER A 39 -29.82 16.64 42.68
C SER A 39 -29.26 16.33 44.10
N THR A 40 -28.18 17.02 44.45
CA THR A 40 -27.82 17.50 45.82
C THR A 40 -28.95 18.28 46.50
N PRO A 41 -29.09 18.31 47.86
CA PRO A 41 -28.14 19.03 48.73
C PRO A 41 -27.95 18.53 50.17
N SER A 42 -26.82 18.89 50.81
CA SER A 42 -26.80 19.90 51.91
C SER A 42 -25.39 20.13 52.44
N ARG A 43 -25.16 21.32 53.03
CA ARG A 43 -23.85 21.78 53.54
C ARG A 43 -23.81 21.64 55.07
N ALA A 44 -22.91 20.80 55.58
CA ALA A 44 -22.56 20.76 57.00
C ALA A 44 -21.10 21.19 57.18
N THR A 45 -20.85 22.05 58.15
CA THR A 45 -19.51 22.60 58.45
C THR A 45 -18.73 21.61 59.33
N ALA A 46 -17.54 21.20 58.91
CA ALA A 46 -16.61 20.43 59.74
C ALA A 46 -15.20 21.02 59.66
N THR A 47 -14.52 21.05 60.81
CA THR A 47 -13.13 21.50 60.99
C THR A 47 -12.13 20.59 60.28
N PRO A 48 -10.91 21.10 59.94
CA PRO A 48 -9.91 20.32 59.24
C PRO A 48 -9.34 19.24 60.16
N THR A 49 -9.90 18.03 60.05
CA THR A 49 -9.31 16.82 60.61
C THR A 49 -8.46 16.20 59.52
N THR A 50 -7.18 15.98 59.80
CA THR A 50 -6.25 15.31 58.90
C THR A 50 -6.74 13.88 58.67
N GLU A 51 -7.33 13.59 57.51
CA GLU A 51 -7.70 12.22 57.16
C GLU A 51 -6.43 11.37 56.95
N PRO A 52 -6.42 10.10 57.42
CA PRO A 52 -5.26 9.23 57.31
C PRO A 52 -5.09 8.70 55.88
N THR A 53 -3.89 8.21 55.59
CA THR A 53 -3.38 7.72 54.29
C THR A 53 -4.24 6.65 53.59
N GLN A 54 -5.20 6.04 54.29
CA GLN A 54 -6.01 4.90 53.82
C GLN A 54 -6.82 5.18 52.54
N SER A 55 -7.22 6.43 52.28
CA SER A 55 -8.05 6.76 51.12
C SER A 55 -7.28 6.79 49.79
N GLY A 56 -5.94 6.83 49.82
CA GLY A 56 -5.08 6.68 48.64
C GLY A 56 -4.92 5.22 48.24
N ASP A 57 -4.46 4.39 49.20
CA ASP A 57 -4.20 2.96 49.00
C ASP A 57 -5.42 2.21 48.44
N GLN A 58 -6.63 2.50 48.94
CA GLN A 58 -7.84 1.88 48.44
C GLN A 58 -8.10 2.22 46.95
N ARG A 59 -7.89 3.47 46.52
CA ARG A 59 -8.09 3.88 45.12
C ARG A 59 -7.07 3.23 44.19
N VAL A 60 -5.83 3.04 44.65
CA VAL A 60 -4.80 2.31 43.91
C VAL A 60 -5.24 0.87 43.64
N VAL A 61 -5.78 0.18 44.65
CA VAL A 61 -6.31 -1.19 44.50
C VAL A 61 -7.52 -1.22 43.57
N GLU A 62 -8.48 -0.29 43.71
CA GLU A 62 -9.65 -0.20 42.82
C GLU A 62 -9.26 0.05 41.36
N LEU A 63 -8.28 0.91 41.10
CA LEU A 63 -7.74 1.15 39.75
C LEU A 63 -6.96 -0.06 39.21
N ALA A 64 -6.18 -0.74 40.06
CA ALA A 64 -5.44 -1.93 39.65
C ALA A 64 -6.38 -3.08 39.25
N VAL A 65 -7.45 -3.31 40.02
CA VAL A 65 -8.51 -4.27 39.68
C VAL A 65 -9.19 -3.89 38.36
N LYS A 66 -9.58 -2.61 38.19
CA LYS A 66 -10.14 -2.12 36.91
C LYS A 66 -9.21 -2.41 35.73
N TYR A 67 -7.90 -2.17 35.89
CA TYR A 67 -6.94 -2.39 34.81
C TYR A 67 -6.75 -3.89 34.50
N LEU A 68 -6.70 -4.75 35.51
CA LEU A 68 -6.71 -6.21 35.34
C LEU A 68 -7.96 -6.69 34.58
N GLU A 69 -9.15 -6.23 34.97
CA GLU A 69 -10.42 -6.64 34.35
C GLU A 69 -10.56 -6.17 32.89
N LEU A 70 -10.08 -4.97 32.55
CA LEU A 70 -10.25 -4.40 31.21
C LEU A 70 -9.13 -4.74 30.23
N TYR A 71 -7.92 -5.00 30.73
CA TYR A 71 -6.72 -5.12 29.89
C TYR A 71 -5.90 -6.39 30.16
N GLY A 72 -6.14 -7.13 31.26
CA GLY A 72 -5.28 -8.23 31.70
C GLY A 72 -5.03 -9.33 30.67
N ASP A 73 -6.04 -9.68 29.87
CA ASP A 73 -5.92 -10.71 28.83
C ASP A 73 -5.06 -10.28 27.63
N THR A 74 -4.88 -8.97 27.41
CA THR A 74 -4.21 -8.40 26.21
C THR A 74 -3.09 -7.40 26.56
N ILE A 75 -2.73 -7.25 27.84
CA ILE A 75 -1.73 -6.25 28.31
C ILE A 75 -0.31 -6.48 27.77
N THR A 76 -0.04 -7.67 27.23
CA THR A 76 1.20 -7.99 26.51
C THR A 76 1.27 -7.33 25.12
N GLU A 77 0.15 -6.85 24.59
CA GLU A 77 0.07 -6.21 23.28
C GLU A 77 0.36 -4.70 23.37
N PRO A 78 1.28 -4.14 22.55
CA PRO A 78 1.61 -2.71 22.58
C PRO A 78 0.41 -1.78 22.35
N ALA A 79 -0.58 -2.19 21.54
CA ALA A 79 -1.81 -1.43 21.35
C ALA A 79 -2.63 -1.30 22.64
N THR A 80 -2.76 -2.39 23.40
CA THR A 80 -3.45 -2.40 24.70
C THR A 80 -2.69 -1.59 25.75
N GLN A 81 -1.36 -1.70 25.80
CA GLN A 81 -0.54 -0.83 26.64
C GLN A 81 -0.72 0.65 26.28
N ALA A 82 -0.80 0.99 24.98
CA ALA A 82 -1.06 2.35 24.55
C ALA A 82 -2.46 2.87 24.95
N ARG A 83 -3.48 1.99 25.07
CA ARG A 83 -4.81 2.37 25.56
C ARG A 83 -4.78 2.88 27.03
N LEU A 84 -3.85 2.41 27.86
CA LEU A 84 -3.64 2.93 29.24
C LEU A 84 -3.23 4.43 29.26
N TYR A 85 -2.70 4.97 28.17
CA TYR A 85 -2.38 6.39 28.08
C TYR A 85 -3.62 7.29 28.23
N ASN A 86 -4.76 6.85 27.71
CA ASN A 86 -6.03 7.57 27.87
C ASN A 86 -6.53 7.48 29.31
N GLU A 87 -6.35 6.35 29.98
CA GLU A 87 -6.64 6.19 31.41
C GLU A 87 -5.79 7.14 32.27
N ARG A 88 -4.48 7.26 31.99
CA ARG A 88 -3.60 8.25 32.62
C ARG A 88 -4.06 9.68 32.38
N ARG A 89 -4.38 10.06 31.14
CA ARG A 89 -4.90 11.41 30.82
C ARG A 89 -6.20 11.72 31.56
N ASN A 90 -7.11 10.74 31.67
CA ASN A 90 -8.36 10.87 32.42
C ASN A 90 -8.10 11.05 33.92
N LEU A 91 -7.15 10.31 34.50
CA LEU A 91 -6.73 10.48 35.90
C LEU A 91 -6.11 11.84 36.17
N LEU A 92 -5.18 12.30 35.33
CA LEU A 92 -4.57 13.64 35.43
C LEU A 92 -5.61 14.76 35.32
N THR A 93 -6.63 14.60 34.47
CA THR A 93 -7.72 15.56 34.34
C THR A 93 -8.60 15.61 35.59
N ARG A 94 -8.81 14.48 36.26
CA ARG A 94 -9.67 14.36 37.46
C ARG A 94 -8.94 14.67 38.77
N TYR A 95 -7.65 14.39 38.84
CA TYR A 95 -6.79 14.55 40.00
C TYR A 95 -5.44 15.18 39.57
N PRO A 96 -5.38 16.50 39.32
CA PRO A 96 -4.18 17.13 38.75
C PRO A 96 -2.90 16.91 39.56
N ASP A 97 -3.00 16.95 40.89
CA ASP A 97 -1.83 16.88 41.78
C ASP A 97 -1.39 15.43 42.12
N ALA A 98 -2.26 14.43 41.92
CA ALA A 98 -2.05 13.05 42.38
C ALA A 98 -2.32 11.97 41.31
N GLY A 99 -2.82 12.36 40.13
CA GLY A 99 -3.26 11.43 39.08
C GLY A 99 -2.12 10.61 38.47
N ASP A 100 -0.90 11.17 38.44
CA ASP A 100 0.29 10.45 37.95
C ASP A 100 0.74 9.38 38.96
N GLU A 101 0.84 9.73 40.24
CA GLU A 101 1.18 8.79 41.32
C GLU A 101 0.15 7.65 41.41
N LEU A 102 -1.15 7.99 41.37
CA LEU A 102 -2.24 7.00 41.35
C LEU A 102 -2.14 6.06 40.14
N PHE A 103 -1.84 6.59 38.95
CA PHE A 103 -1.66 5.77 37.75
C PHE A 103 -0.43 4.84 37.87
N GLN A 104 0.73 5.37 38.27
CA GLN A 104 1.95 4.59 38.44
C GLN A 104 1.78 3.47 39.47
N SER A 105 1.19 3.76 40.63
CA SER A 105 0.92 2.76 41.67
C SER A 105 -0.08 1.70 41.21
N ALA A 106 -1.14 2.09 40.49
CA ALA A 106 -2.14 1.15 39.98
C ALA A 106 -1.57 0.23 38.89
N VAL A 107 -0.79 0.75 37.95
CA VAL A 107 -0.10 -0.05 36.92
C VAL A 107 0.91 -1.01 37.55
N THR A 108 1.69 -0.55 38.53
CA THR A 108 2.67 -1.40 39.24
C THR A 108 1.99 -2.52 40.02
N THR A 109 0.81 -2.26 40.58
CA THR A 109 0.01 -3.25 41.33
C THR A 109 -0.71 -4.24 40.40
N ALA A 110 -1.20 -3.78 39.25
CA ALA A 110 -1.88 -4.63 38.26
C ALA A 110 -0.90 -5.49 37.44
N PHE A 111 0.21 -4.89 37.00
CA PHE A 111 1.08 -5.46 35.97
C PHE A 111 2.57 -5.34 36.34
N PRO A 112 3.02 -5.89 37.49
CA PRO A 112 4.38 -5.66 38.01
C PRO A 112 5.49 -6.01 37.02
N GLU A 113 5.36 -7.14 36.31
CA GLU A 113 6.35 -7.60 35.32
C GLU A 113 6.40 -6.76 34.02
N LEU A 114 5.36 -5.94 33.76
CA LEU A 114 5.26 -5.12 32.55
C LEU A 114 5.34 -3.61 32.82
N ALA A 115 5.31 -3.19 34.10
CA ALA A 115 5.22 -1.80 34.51
C ALA A 115 6.28 -0.91 33.83
N ASP A 116 7.55 -1.31 33.86
CA ASP A 116 8.65 -0.58 33.19
C ASP A 116 8.42 -0.42 31.68
N SER A 117 7.92 -1.46 31.00
CA SER A 117 7.65 -1.42 29.56
C SER A 117 6.47 -0.50 29.23
N ILE A 118 5.43 -0.52 30.07
CA ILE A 118 4.26 0.35 29.98
C ILE A 118 4.69 1.81 30.19
N PHE A 119 5.48 2.11 31.23
CA PHE A 119 5.95 3.48 31.49
C PHE A 119 6.89 4.00 30.40
N ALA A 120 7.78 3.15 29.87
CA ALA A 120 8.60 3.51 28.72
C ALA A 120 7.76 3.84 27.47
N LEU A 121 6.65 3.11 27.24
CA LEU A 121 5.70 3.42 26.18
C LEU A 121 4.91 4.72 26.46
N MET A 122 4.49 4.97 27.71
CA MET A 122 3.81 6.22 28.09
C MET A 122 4.69 7.44 27.80
N ALA A 123 5.99 7.37 28.13
CA ALA A 123 6.93 8.47 27.86
C ALA A 123 7.10 8.75 26.35
N LYS A 124 7.03 7.72 25.50
CA LYS A 124 6.99 7.89 24.03
C LYS A 124 5.67 8.48 23.55
N LEU A 125 4.55 8.09 24.14
CA LEU A 125 3.24 8.68 23.83
C LEU A 125 3.17 10.16 24.27
N ASP A 126 3.81 10.55 25.37
CA ASP A 126 3.96 11.97 25.76
C ASP A 126 4.81 12.78 24.76
N LEU A 127 5.83 12.18 24.15
CA LEU A 127 6.60 12.82 23.07
C LEU A 127 5.74 12.98 21.81
N TYR A 128 4.98 11.95 21.43
CA TYR A 128 4.13 11.96 20.23
C TYR A 128 2.94 12.91 20.36
N ASN A 129 2.24 12.93 21.51
CA ASN A 129 1.11 13.85 21.72
C ASN A 129 1.59 15.32 21.73
N ARG A 130 2.70 15.63 22.41
CA ARG A 130 3.30 16.98 22.33
C ARG A 130 3.71 17.36 20.91
N TRP A 131 4.15 16.41 20.09
CA TRP A 131 4.41 16.69 18.68
C TRP A 131 3.12 16.96 17.91
N LEU A 132 2.05 16.19 18.12
CA LEU A 132 0.73 16.44 17.52
C LEU A 132 0.21 17.84 17.87
N ASP A 133 0.21 18.20 19.16
CA ASP A 133 -0.25 19.51 19.65
C ASP A 133 0.54 20.65 18.98
N ASN A 134 1.86 20.52 18.86
CA ASN A 134 2.73 21.51 18.22
C ASN A 134 2.56 21.61 16.69
N HIS A 135 1.93 20.62 16.04
CA HIS A 135 1.77 20.54 14.59
C HIS A 135 0.30 20.54 14.13
N GLU A 136 -0.67 20.66 15.04
CA GLU A 136 -2.11 20.52 14.78
C GLU A 136 -2.57 21.31 13.55
N LEU A 137 -2.31 22.63 13.54
CA LEU A 137 -2.73 23.53 12.45
C LEU A 137 -2.10 23.16 11.09
N ARG A 138 -0.87 22.62 11.08
CA ARG A 138 -0.24 22.12 9.84
C ARG A 138 -0.92 20.84 9.40
N LEU A 139 -1.08 19.87 10.31
CA LEU A 139 -1.66 18.56 10.01
C LEU A 139 -3.11 18.69 9.51
N GLN A 140 -3.90 19.61 10.06
CA GLN A 140 -5.25 19.93 9.59
C GLN A 140 -5.28 20.54 8.18
N GLY A 141 -4.21 21.24 7.76
CA GLY A 141 -4.07 21.81 6.42
C GLY A 141 -3.58 20.85 5.34
N LEU A 142 -3.14 19.63 5.71
CA LEU A 142 -2.62 18.64 4.76
C LEU A 142 -3.74 17.76 4.17
N PRO A 143 -3.67 17.42 2.87
CA PRO A 143 -4.49 16.35 2.27
C PRO A 143 -4.32 15.02 3.02
N ASP A 144 -5.36 14.18 2.99
CA ASP A 144 -5.41 12.95 3.82
C ASP A 144 -4.21 12.02 3.64
N MET A 145 -3.67 11.90 2.42
CA MET A 145 -2.51 11.06 2.12
C MET A 145 -1.22 11.62 2.71
N GLU A 146 -1.00 12.93 2.57
CA GLU A 146 0.16 13.63 3.12
C GLU A 146 0.11 13.63 4.64
N ARG A 147 -1.06 13.90 5.23
CA ARG A 147 -1.30 13.79 6.66
C ARG A 147 -1.00 12.37 7.16
N TYR A 148 -1.49 11.33 6.49
CA TYR A 148 -1.21 9.95 6.87
C TYR A 148 0.28 9.62 6.81
N ALA A 149 0.99 10.02 5.74
CA ALA A 149 2.42 9.81 5.58
C ALA A 149 3.24 10.52 6.68
N GLU A 150 2.93 11.78 6.99
CA GLU A 150 3.61 12.57 8.04
C GLU A 150 3.36 11.99 9.44
N LEU A 151 2.12 11.58 9.74
CA LEU A 151 1.78 10.87 10.96
C LEU A 151 2.57 9.55 11.07
N TRP A 152 2.65 8.78 9.98
CA TRP A 152 3.35 7.50 9.98
C TRP A 152 4.86 7.66 10.15
N GLN A 153 5.47 8.59 9.42
CA GLN A 153 6.90 8.93 9.55
C GLN A 153 7.25 9.30 11.00
N GLN A 154 6.43 10.13 11.67
CA GLN A 154 6.69 10.50 13.06
C GLN A 154 6.49 9.33 14.03
N ARG A 155 5.51 8.45 13.77
CA ARG A 155 5.32 7.24 14.58
C ARG A 155 6.50 6.28 14.43
N GLU A 156 7.01 6.05 13.23
CA GLU A 156 8.23 5.25 13.02
C GLU A 156 9.44 5.89 13.72
N ALA A 157 9.59 7.22 13.66
CA ALA A 157 10.69 7.93 14.32
C ALA A 157 10.69 7.81 15.85
N ILE A 158 9.52 7.77 16.51
CA ILE A 158 9.40 7.70 17.98
C ILE A 158 9.32 6.24 18.48
N PHE A 159 8.53 5.40 17.80
CA PHE A 159 8.18 4.05 18.26
C PHE A 159 8.97 2.94 17.55
N GLY A 160 9.54 3.21 16.38
CA GLY A 160 10.24 2.20 15.58
C GLY A 160 9.32 1.01 15.26
N PRO A 161 9.78 -0.25 15.41
CA PRO A 161 8.97 -1.45 15.16
C PRO A 161 7.68 -1.59 15.98
N LEU A 162 7.48 -0.77 17.02
CA LEU A 162 6.22 -0.75 17.78
C LEU A 162 5.12 0.05 17.07
N ALA A 163 5.44 0.93 16.11
CA ALA A 163 4.45 1.75 15.41
C ALA A 163 3.39 0.90 14.70
N SER A 164 3.82 -0.13 13.95
CA SER A 164 2.93 -1.07 13.26
C SER A 164 2.08 -1.92 14.19
N GLN A 165 2.47 -2.07 15.47
CA GLN A 165 1.73 -2.85 16.46
C GLN A 165 0.72 -1.98 17.23
N ILE A 166 1.07 -0.73 17.55
CA ILE A 166 0.19 0.20 18.28
C ILE A 166 -0.99 0.68 17.41
N TRP A 167 -0.73 0.91 16.11
CA TRP A 167 -1.71 1.43 15.15
C TRP A 167 -2.19 0.38 14.12
N ALA A 168 -2.07 -0.92 14.45
CA ALA A 168 -2.45 -2.02 13.55
C ALA A 168 -3.92 -1.98 13.09
N GLU A 169 -4.82 -1.52 13.97
CA GLU A 169 -6.27 -1.41 13.71
C GLU A 169 -6.66 -0.10 13.00
N GLU A 170 -5.73 0.84 12.78
CA GLU A 170 -6.06 2.12 12.14
C GLU A 170 -6.23 1.94 10.64
N GLN A 171 -7.33 2.49 10.09
CA GLN A 171 -7.64 2.37 8.67
C GLN A 171 -6.53 2.99 7.82
N ASN A 172 -5.81 2.16 7.07
CA ASN A 172 -4.78 2.59 6.13
C ASN A 172 -5.44 3.14 4.85
N PRO A 173 -5.42 4.47 4.61
CA PRO A 173 -6.04 5.04 3.41
C PRO A 173 -5.28 4.65 2.14
N VAL A 174 -3.99 4.32 2.24
CA VAL A 174 -3.17 3.86 1.10
C VAL A 174 -3.71 2.53 0.58
N GLU A 175 -3.97 1.58 1.47
CA GLU A 175 -4.47 0.25 1.12
C GLU A 175 -5.89 0.33 0.55
N ALA A 176 -6.79 1.06 1.21
CA ALA A 176 -8.16 1.25 0.73
C ALA A 176 -8.21 1.88 -0.67
N LYS A 177 -7.40 2.91 -0.93
CA LYS A 177 -7.31 3.57 -2.24
C LYS A 177 -6.61 2.69 -3.29
N SER A 178 -5.59 1.93 -2.91
CA SER A 178 -4.94 0.95 -3.80
C SER A 178 -5.92 -0.12 -4.26
N HIS A 179 -6.70 -0.68 -3.34
CA HIS A 179 -7.75 -1.65 -3.63
C HIS A 179 -8.85 -1.04 -4.53
N GLN A 180 -9.32 0.18 -4.23
CA GLN A 180 -10.30 0.88 -5.07
C GLN A 180 -9.76 1.16 -6.48
N PHE A 181 -8.48 1.52 -6.61
CA PHE A 181 -7.82 1.70 -7.91
C PHE A 181 -7.77 0.37 -8.69
N GLN A 182 -7.37 -0.73 -8.06
CA GLN A 182 -7.37 -2.07 -8.66
C GLN A 182 -8.76 -2.54 -9.11
N GLN A 183 -9.79 -2.29 -8.30
CA GLN A 183 -11.19 -2.57 -8.69
C GLN A 183 -11.61 -1.77 -9.92
N THR A 184 -11.22 -0.49 -10.01
CA THR A 184 -11.47 0.31 -11.21
C THR A 184 -10.68 -0.17 -12.42
N LEU A 185 -9.42 -0.57 -12.27
CA LEU A 185 -8.64 -1.20 -13.36
C LEU A 185 -9.36 -2.44 -13.92
N ALA A 186 -9.82 -3.34 -13.05
CA ALA A 186 -10.55 -4.54 -13.46
C ALA A 186 -11.89 -4.22 -14.15
N ARG A 187 -12.61 -3.18 -13.69
CA ARG A 187 -13.85 -2.70 -14.31
C ARG A 187 -13.60 -2.09 -15.70
N LEU A 188 -12.53 -1.29 -15.84
CA LEU A 188 -12.14 -0.67 -17.12
C LEU A 188 -11.70 -1.74 -18.13
N ASP A 189 -10.94 -2.75 -17.69
CA ASP A 189 -10.49 -3.81 -18.60
C ASP A 189 -11.64 -4.71 -19.11
N GLN A 190 -12.70 -4.87 -18.33
CA GLN A 190 -13.91 -5.57 -18.79
C GLN A 190 -14.75 -4.74 -19.78
N ALA A 191 -14.51 -3.43 -19.89
CA ALA A 191 -15.27 -2.52 -20.75
C ALA A 191 -14.76 -2.54 -22.20
N ASN A 192 -14.70 -3.72 -22.83
CA ASN A 192 -14.11 -3.96 -24.17
C ASN A 192 -14.63 -3.08 -25.33
N GLN A 193 -15.77 -2.41 -25.17
CA GLN A 193 -16.35 -1.48 -26.17
C GLN A 193 -16.00 -0.01 -25.92
N MET A 194 -15.32 0.31 -24.81
CA MET A 194 -14.93 1.66 -24.44
C MET A 194 -13.76 2.14 -25.32
N PRO A 195 -13.85 3.32 -25.97
CA PRO A 195 -12.73 3.87 -26.72
C PRO A 195 -11.50 4.09 -25.83
N LEU A 196 -10.30 3.80 -26.34
CA LEU A 196 -9.03 3.94 -25.60
C LEU A 196 -8.86 5.31 -24.91
N THR A 197 -9.31 6.40 -25.53
CA THR A 197 -9.23 7.75 -24.94
C THR A 197 -10.18 7.94 -23.77
N GLU A 198 -11.37 7.34 -23.80
CA GLU A 198 -12.30 7.38 -22.67
C GLU A 198 -11.78 6.53 -21.50
N LEU A 199 -11.21 5.37 -21.81
CA LEU A 199 -10.60 4.49 -20.81
C LEU A 199 -9.40 5.17 -20.12
N ALA A 200 -8.52 5.83 -20.90
CA ALA A 200 -7.42 6.62 -20.35
C ALA A 200 -7.90 7.83 -19.54
N HIS A 201 -9.00 8.48 -19.93
CA HIS A 201 -9.62 9.56 -19.16
C HIS A 201 -10.10 9.04 -17.80
N GLN A 202 -10.92 7.98 -17.78
CA GLN A 202 -11.44 7.41 -16.54
C GLN A 202 -10.31 6.92 -15.61
N LEU A 203 -9.23 6.36 -16.16
CA LEU A 203 -8.05 5.98 -15.39
C LEU A 203 -7.37 7.19 -14.74
N GLN A 204 -7.17 8.27 -15.51
CA GLN A 204 -6.60 9.52 -15.01
C GLN A 204 -7.48 10.13 -13.91
N THR A 205 -8.78 10.31 -14.18
CA THR A 205 -9.75 10.85 -13.20
C THR A 205 -9.75 10.02 -11.91
N THR A 206 -9.72 8.69 -12.01
CA THR A 206 -9.64 7.81 -10.82
C THR A 206 -8.35 8.03 -10.04
N ALA A 207 -7.21 8.23 -10.72
CA ALA A 207 -5.95 8.52 -10.03
C ALA A 207 -5.98 9.90 -9.33
N ASP A 208 -6.51 10.93 -10.00
CA ASP A 208 -6.67 12.28 -9.45
C ASP A 208 -7.64 12.30 -8.25
N GLU A 209 -8.76 11.60 -8.32
CA GLU A 209 -9.76 11.49 -7.24
C GLU A 209 -9.24 10.74 -6.01
N LEU A 210 -8.49 9.65 -6.21
CA LEU A 210 -7.98 8.85 -5.10
C LEU A 210 -6.76 9.48 -4.45
N TYR A 211 -5.80 9.94 -5.25
CA TYR A 211 -4.47 10.32 -4.77
C TYR A 211 -4.24 11.84 -4.70
N GLY A 212 -5.09 12.64 -5.36
CA GLY A 212 -4.85 14.06 -5.56
C GLY A 212 -3.91 14.32 -6.74
N ALA A 213 -4.10 15.47 -7.39
CA ALA A 213 -3.47 15.78 -8.69
C ALA A 213 -1.93 15.75 -8.68
N ASP A 214 -1.28 16.06 -7.56
CA ASP A 214 0.19 16.08 -7.49
C ASP A 214 0.77 14.66 -7.35
N LEU A 215 0.18 13.82 -6.50
CA LEU A 215 0.58 12.41 -6.37
C LEU A 215 0.19 11.61 -7.63
N ALA A 216 -0.95 11.90 -8.26
CA ALA A 216 -1.33 11.33 -9.56
C ALA A 216 -0.32 11.71 -10.67
N ARG A 217 0.18 12.95 -10.69
CA ARG A 217 1.24 13.39 -11.61
C ARG A 217 2.57 12.69 -11.33
N GLN A 218 2.91 12.45 -10.07
CA GLN A 218 4.08 11.66 -9.69
C GLN A 218 3.95 10.19 -10.11
N LEU A 219 2.76 9.59 -9.98
CA LEU A 219 2.46 8.24 -10.49
C LEU A 219 2.61 8.17 -12.01
N ALA A 220 2.13 9.16 -12.75
CA ALA A 220 2.35 9.26 -14.20
C ALA A 220 3.84 9.37 -14.56
N GLY A 221 4.57 10.26 -13.88
CA GLY A 221 6.01 10.46 -14.08
C GLY A 221 6.87 9.22 -13.75
N SER A 222 6.42 8.39 -12.80
CA SER A 222 7.08 7.11 -12.47
C SER A 222 6.90 6.01 -13.52
N GLY A 223 5.97 6.19 -14.46
CA GLY A 223 5.58 5.19 -15.44
C GLY A 223 4.43 4.27 -15.01
N ALA A 224 4.02 4.30 -13.73
CA ALA A 224 3.02 3.39 -13.18
C ALA A 224 1.64 3.50 -13.86
N THR A 225 1.15 4.71 -14.12
CA THR A 225 -0.17 4.93 -14.75
C THR A 225 -0.22 4.35 -16.17
N GLY A 226 0.83 4.54 -16.97
CA GLY A 226 0.90 3.93 -18.31
C GLY A 226 1.13 2.44 -18.26
N HIS A 227 1.88 1.92 -17.28
CA HIS A 227 1.99 0.48 -17.09
C HIS A 227 0.62 -0.16 -16.79
N ALA A 228 -0.16 0.44 -15.89
CA ALA A 228 -1.51 0.00 -15.59
C ALA A 228 -2.42 0.06 -16.83
N LEU A 229 -2.38 1.16 -17.59
CA LEU A 229 -3.15 1.32 -18.84
C LEU A 229 -2.81 0.25 -19.89
N PHE A 230 -1.52 0.08 -20.21
CA PHE A 230 -1.08 -0.83 -21.26
C PHE A 230 -1.03 -2.30 -20.82
N SER A 231 -1.27 -2.62 -19.54
CA SER A 231 -1.41 -4.01 -19.08
C SER A 231 -2.82 -4.59 -19.26
N MET A 232 -3.81 -3.75 -19.56
CA MET A 232 -5.20 -4.17 -19.80
C MET A 232 -5.35 -4.95 -21.12
N ASP A 233 -6.00 -6.11 -21.09
CA ASP A 233 -6.24 -6.95 -22.26
C ASP A 233 -7.11 -6.24 -23.31
N SER A 234 -8.13 -5.50 -22.86
CA SER A 234 -9.00 -4.66 -23.71
C SER A 234 -8.21 -3.59 -24.48
N VAL A 235 -7.25 -2.94 -23.82
CA VAL A 235 -6.36 -1.95 -24.43
C VAL A 235 -5.46 -2.63 -25.46
N GLN A 236 -4.90 -3.79 -25.14
CA GLN A 236 -4.05 -4.54 -26.05
C GLN A 236 -4.78 -5.06 -27.28
N GLN A 237 -6.01 -5.54 -27.14
CA GLN A 237 -6.86 -5.96 -28.27
C GLN A 237 -7.15 -4.79 -29.21
N GLN A 238 -7.53 -3.62 -28.68
CA GLN A 238 -7.76 -2.42 -29.49
C GLN A 238 -6.47 -1.96 -30.18
N LEU A 239 -5.34 -1.89 -29.47
CA LEU A 239 -4.04 -1.53 -30.07
C LEU A 239 -3.60 -2.52 -31.15
N ALA A 240 -3.78 -3.83 -30.94
CA ALA A 240 -3.46 -4.87 -31.92
C ALA A 240 -4.21 -4.67 -33.25
N SER A 241 -5.48 -4.24 -33.19
CA SER A 241 -6.31 -3.99 -34.38
C SER A 241 -5.86 -2.81 -35.25
N LEU A 242 -5.06 -1.89 -34.69
CA LEU A 242 -4.59 -0.70 -35.41
C LEU A 242 -3.38 -1.01 -36.32
N PRO A 243 -3.26 -0.35 -37.49
CA PRO A 243 -2.03 -0.31 -38.27
C PRO A 243 -0.86 0.26 -37.44
N ALA A 244 0.38 -0.16 -37.70
CA ALA A 244 1.54 0.16 -36.86
C ALA A 244 1.72 1.67 -36.58
N ASP A 245 1.69 2.53 -37.61
CA ASP A 245 1.83 3.98 -37.45
C ASP A 245 0.70 4.58 -36.60
N LYS A 246 -0.53 4.10 -36.79
CA LYS A 246 -1.70 4.54 -36.02
C LYS A 246 -1.62 4.06 -34.58
N ARG A 247 -1.15 2.82 -34.37
CA ARG A 247 -0.90 2.25 -33.05
C ARG A 247 0.10 3.10 -32.26
N GLN A 248 1.22 3.49 -32.85
CA GLN A 248 2.21 4.34 -32.18
C GLN A 248 1.68 5.76 -31.91
N GLN A 249 0.95 6.35 -32.87
CA GLN A 249 0.26 7.63 -32.67
C GLN A 249 -0.71 7.57 -31.48
N THR A 250 -1.50 6.50 -31.39
CA THR A 250 -2.45 6.25 -30.29
C THR A 250 -1.73 6.05 -28.95
N ILE A 251 -0.70 5.20 -28.89
CA ILE A 251 0.11 4.99 -27.65
C ILE A 251 0.67 6.33 -27.14
N ASN A 252 1.23 7.15 -28.05
CA ASN A 252 1.78 8.45 -27.68
C ASN A 252 0.69 9.44 -27.23
N ALA A 253 -0.50 9.41 -27.83
CA ALA A 253 -1.64 10.22 -27.38
C ALA A 253 -2.13 9.81 -25.98
N LEU A 254 -2.24 8.51 -25.72
CA LEU A 254 -2.66 7.96 -24.42
C LEU A 254 -1.66 8.32 -23.31
N ARG A 255 -0.35 8.23 -23.56
CA ARG A 255 0.70 8.66 -22.61
C ARG A 255 0.58 10.14 -22.24
N ARG A 256 0.39 11.03 -23.22
CA ARG A 256 0.13 12.47 -22.96
C ARG A 256 -1.10 12.67 -22.09
N GLN A 257 -2.18 11.99 -22.43
CA GLN A 257 -3.47 12.12 -21.75
C GLN A 257 -3.34 11.77 -20.27
N ILE A 258 -2.68 10.66 -19.93
CA ILE A 258 -2.44 10.24 -18.54
C ILE A 258 -1.28 10.98 -17.85
N GLY A 259 -0.79 12.10 -18.42
CA GLY A 259 0.11 13.03 -17.73
C GLY A 259 1.61 12.89 -18.01
N TYR A 260 2.05 12.12 -19.01
CA TYR A 260 3.47 12.03 -19.35
C TYR A 260 3.97 13.31 -20.03
N SER A 261 5.21 13.70 -19.74
CA SER A 261 5.87 14.81 -20.44
C SER A 261 6.17 14.47 -21.90
N GLU A 262 6.20 15.47 -22.79
CA GLU A 262 6.57 15.26 -24.21
C GLU A 262 7.97 14.64 -24.39
N GLU A 263 8.91 14.92 -23.47
CA GLU A 263 10.23 14.30 -23.48
C GLU A 263 10.14 12.80 -23.18
N THR A 264 9.40 12.42 -22.13
CA THR A 264 9.16 11.01 -21.78
C THR A 264 8.40 10.28 -22.90
N VAL A 265 7.42 10.93 -23.52
CA VAL A 265 6.67 10.38 -24.66
C VAL A 265 7.59 10.12 -25.86
N ARG A 266 8.54 11.04 -26.16
CA ARG A 266 9.54 10.85 -27.21
C ARG A 266 10.48 9.68 -26.91
N GLN A 267 11.07 9.64 -25.72
CA GLN A 267 11.97 8.56 -25.31
C GLN A 267 11.30 7.18 -25.39
N LEU A 268 10.07 7.05 -24.87
CA LEU A 268 9.31 5.81 -24.93
C LEU A 268 8.87 5.43 -26.35
N ALA A 269 8.63 6.40 -27.23
CA ALA A 269 8.32 6.13 -28.64
C ALA A 269 9.53 5.57 -29.40
N GLU A 270 10.75 6.05 -29.12
CA GLU A 270 11.99 5.48 -29.66
C GLU A 270 12.22 4.04 -29.17
N GLU A 271 11.90 3.76 -27.90
CA GLU A 271 11.93 2.39 -27.39
C GLU A 271 10.89 1.49 -28.04
N ASP A 272 9.64 1.96 -28.20
CA ASP A 272 8.59 1.19 -28.86
C ASP A 272 8.97 0.86 -30.31
N GLN A 273 9.64 1.76 -31.03
CA GLN A 273 10.19 1.50 -32.37
C GLN A 273 11.26 0.41 -32.34
N ARG A 274 12.27 0.51 -31.46
CA ARG A 274 13.28 -0.55 -31.28
C ARG A 274 12.66 -1.90 -30.91
N ARG A 275 11.57 -1.89 -30.12
CA ARG A 275 10.80 -3.10 -29.77
C ARG A 275 10.02 -3.65 -30.98
N GLU A 276 9.34 -2.81 -31.76
CA GLU A 276 8.65 -3.24 -33.01
C GLU A 276 9.63 -3.84 -34.03
N GLU A 277 10.80 -3.22 -34.27
CA GLU A 277 11.84 -3.77 -35.15
C GLU A 277 12.29 -5.16 -34.70
N LYS A 278 12.62 -5.30 -33.40
CA LYS A 278 13.00 -6.58 -32.78
C LYS A 278 11.88 -7.62 -32.93
N TRP A 279 10.62 -7.23 -32.75
CA TRP A 279 9.47 -8.10 -32.89
C TRP A 279 9.15 -8.46 -34.34
N GLN A 280 9.32 -7.56 -35.31
CA GLN A 280 9.17 -7.86 -36.74
C GLN A 280 10.20 -8.91 -37.17
N LYS A 281 11.45 -8.69 -36.78
CA LYS A 281 12.57 -9.60 -37.04
C LYS A 281 12.35 -10.98 -36.41
N GLY A 282 11.92 -11.01 -35.15
CA GLY A 282 11.54 -12.26 -34.47
C GLY A 282 10.37 -12.99 -35.14
N ARG A 283 9.35 -12.27 -35.63
CA ARG A 283 8.23 -12.88 -36.37
C ARG A 283 8.66 -13.48 -37.72
N ALA A 284 9.55 -12.80 -38.45
CA ALA A 284 10.11 -13.31 -39.71
C ALA A 284 10.90 -14.60 -39.46
N TYR A 285 11.86 -14.56 -38.52
CA TYR A 285 12.61 -15.72 -38.05
C TYR A 285 11.70 -16.91 -37.69
N MET A 286 10.67 -16.71 -36.84
CA MET A 286 9.77 -17.80 -36.44
C MET A 286 8.93 -18.36 -37.60
N ALA A 287 8.62 -17.56 -38.63
CA ALA A 287 7.92 -18.03 -39.82
C ALA A 287 8.83 -18.89 -40.72
N GLU A 288 10.07 -18.45 -40.92
CA GLU A 288 11.10 -19.18 -41.69
C GLU A 288 11.53 -20.47 -40.97
N ARG A 289 11.74 -20.42 -39.66
CA ARG A 289 11.99 -21.57 -38.78
C ARG A 289 10.95 -22.66 -38.98
N ARG A 290 9.66 -22.33 -38.84
CA ARG A 290 8.56 -23.28 -39.05
C ARG A 290 8.52 -23.81 -40.47
N ALA A 291 8.96 -23.04 -41.47
CA ALA A 291 9.06 -23.53 -42.85
C ALA A 291 10.22 -24.53 -43.04
N LEU A 292 11.31 -24.42 -42.27
CA LEU A 292 12.41 -25.41 -42.25
C LEU A 292 12.00 -26.68 -41.49
N GLU A 293 11.38 -26.55 -40.32
CA GLU A 293 10.90 -27.68 -39.49
C GLU A 293 9.88 -28.56 -40.24
N ASN A 294 9.12 -27.99 -41.18
CA ASN A 294 8.21 -28.74 -42.06
C ASN A 294 8.87 -29.44 -43.26
N ARG A 295 10.19 -29.25 -43.47
CA ARG A 295 10.91 -29.71 -44.69
C ARG A 295 12.18 -30.52 -44.41
N LEU A 296 12.86 -30.22 -43.30
CA LEU A 296 14.16 -30.79 -42.91
C LEU A 296 14.02 -31.50 -41.56
N ASN A 297 14.91 -32.46 -41.29
CA ASN A 297 14.93 -33.21 -40.03
C ASN A 297 16.38 -33.54 -39.63
N GLY A 298 16.63 -33.75 -38.33
CA GLY A 298 17.94 -34.10 -37.79
C GLY A 298 19.01 -33.07 -38.13
N ASP A 299 20.25 -33.52 -38.36
CA ASP A 299 21.42 -32.67 -38.61
C ASP A 299 21.22 -31.63 -39.73
N GLN A 300 20.39 -31.94 -40.74
CA GLN A 300 20.06 -31.01 -41.83
C GLN A 300 19.17 -29.84 -41.36
N LEU A 301 18.26 -30.09 -40.41
CA LEU A 301 17.46 -29.06 -39.79
C LEU A 301 18.33 -28.19 -38.89
N GLU A 302 19.16 -28.79 -38.03
CA GLU A 302 20.01 -28.02 -37.11
C GLU A 302 20.99 -27.11 -37.84
N ALA A 303 21.67 -27.60 -38.88
CA ALA A 303 22.54 -26.75 -39.70
C ALA A 303 21.78 -25.55 -40.32
N ALA A 304 20.59 -25.79 -40.85
CA ALA A 304 19.76 -24.73 -41.44
C ALA A 304 19.21 -23.75 -40.38
N LEU A 305 18.93 -24.21 -39.16
CA LEU A 305 18.52 -23.36 -38.04
C LEU A 305 19.68 -22.51 -37.52
N THR A 306 20.91 -23.05 -37.48
CA THR A 306 22.12 -22.28 -37.14
C THR A 306 22.33 -21.15 -38.15
N ASP A 307 22.29 -21.44 -39.44
CA ASP A 307 22.42 -20.42 -40.51
C ASP A 307 21.31 -19.37 -40.41
N LEU A 308 20.05 -19.79 -40.20
CA LEU A 308 18.90 -18.89 -40.04
C LEU A 308 19.04 -17.98 -38.80
N ARG A 309 19.49 -18.51 -37.66
CA ARG A 309 19.75 -17.71 -36.45
C ARG A 309 20.85 -16.69 -36.71
N GLN A 310 21.89 -17.06 -37.46
CA GLN A 310 23.00 -16.17 -37.81
C GLN A 310 22.59 -15.06 -38.78
N GLU A 311 21.81 -15.38 -39.82
CA GLU A 311 21.27 -14.40 -40.79
C GLU A 311 20.38 -13.36 -40.10
N HIS A 312 19.45 -13.81 -39.26
CA HIS A 312 18.62 -12.90 -38.50
C HIS A 312 19.44 -12.21 -37.40
N PHE A 313 19.89 -12.92 -36.38
CA PHE A 313 20.34 -12.29 -35.13
C PHE A 313 21.83 -11.96 -35.05
N GLY A 314 22.65 -12.40 -36.01
CA GLY A 314 24.08 -12.10 -36.06
C GLY A 314 24.79 -12.46 -34.76
N PHE A 315 25.42 -11.48 -34.12
CA PHE A 315 26.12 -11.67 -32.83
C PHE A 315 25.24 -12.26 -31.71
N SER A 316 23.91 -12.06 -31.77
CA SER A 316 22.99 -12.62 -30.77
C SER A 316 22.54 -14.05 -31.06
N ALA A 317 22.90 -14.64 -32.21
CA ALA A 317 22.50 -15.98 -32.60
C ALA A 317 22.81 -17.08 -31.55
N PRO A 318 24.00 -17.13 -30.91
CA PRO A 318 24.32 -18.14 -29.89
C PRO A 318 23.56 -17.95 -28.56
N THR A 319 22.88 -16.82 -28.37
CA THR A 319 21.97 -16.59 -27.24
C THR A 319 20.57 -17.09 -27.59
N ILE A 320 20.10 -16.85 -28.81
CA ILE A 320 18.81 -17.37 -29.30
C ILE A 320 18.83 -18.90 -29.35
N GLU A 321 19.93 -19.49 -29.82
CA GLU A 321 20.13 -20.94 -29.84
C GLU A 321 19.98 -21.57 -28.45
N ARG A 322 20.73 -21.07 -27.45
CA ARG A 322 20.65 -21.56 -26.07
C ARG A 322 19.27 -21.35 -25.43
N GLU A 323 18.64 -20.20 -25.70
CA GLU A 323 17.26 -19.94 -25.27
C GLU A 323 16.32 -21.03 -25.81
N GLU A 324 16.43 -21.42 -27.08
CA GLU A 324 15.58 -22.43 -27.71
C GLU A 324 15.90 -23.87 -27.27
N ASP A 325 17.18 -24.20 -27.05
CA ASP A 325 17.61 -25.50 -26.51
C ASP A 325 17.06 -25.74 -25.09
N GLU A 326 16.91 -24.66 -24.30
CA GLU A 326 16.25 -24.64 -23.00
C GLU A 326 14.70 -24.61 -23.10
N GLY A 327 14.14 -24.62 -24.32
CA GLY A 327 12.70 -24.58 -24.60
C GLY A 327 12.07 -23.18 -24.51
N PHE A 328 12.86 -22.11 -24.43
CA PHE A 328 12.41 -20.73 -24.30
C PHE A 328 12.37 -20.00 -25.64
N PHE A 329 11.25 -20.11 -26.35
CA PHE A 329 11.02 -19.40 -27.62
C PHE A 329 10.56 -17.95 -27.37
N ARG A 330 11.52 -17.02 -27.23
CA ARG A 330 11.26 -15.62 -26.81
C ARG A 330 10.22 -14.88 -27.67
N PHE A 331 10.10 -15.25 -28.94
CA PHE A 331 9.23 -14.61 -29.93
C PHE A 331 7.86 -15.30 -30.11
N GLU A 332 7.60 -16.39 -29.39
CA GLU A 332 6.26 -16.98 -29.26
C GLU A 332 5.48 -16.41 -28.07
N ARG A 333 6.15 -15.64 -27.21
CA ARG A 333 5.52 -14.92 -26.09
C ARG A 333 4.53 -13.88 -26.59
N GLU A 334 3.55 -13.57 -25.75
CA GLU A 334 2.61 -12.47 -26.04
C GLU A 334 3.32 -11.12 -26.11
N ARG A 335 3.05 -10.39 -27.19
CA ARG A 335 3.47 -9.01 -27.35
C ARG A 335 2.44 -8.05 -26.77
N ARG A 336 2.90 -7.15 -25.90
CA ARG A 336 2.12 -6.11 -25.21
C ARG A 336 2.59 -4.74 -25.71
N TYR A 337 1.81 -4.12 -26.59
CA TYR A 337 2.11 -2.83 -27.19
C TYR A 337 2.22 -1.71 -26.15
N GLY A 338 3.25 -0.86 -26.28
CA GLY A 338 3.55 0.17 -25.29
C GLY A 338 4.30 -0.33 -24.05
N LEU A 339 4.52 -1.64 -23.92
CA LEU A 339 5.28 -2.28 -22.83
C LEU A 339 6.51 -3.08 -23.32
N ASN A 340 6.36 -3.99 -24.30
CA ASN A 340 7.41 -4.95 -24.69
C ASN A 340 7.62 -5.13 -26.21
#